data_AF-A0A6I3BCQ6-F1
#
_entry.id   AF-A0A6I3BCQ6-F1
#
_cell.length_a   1.000
_cell.length_b   1.000
_cell.length_c   1.000
_cell.angle_alpha   90.00
_cell.angle_beta   90.00
_cell.angle_gamma   90.00
#
_symmetry.space_group_name_H-M   'P 1'
#
loop_
_entity.id
_entity.type
_entity.pdbx_description
1 polymer ?
#
loop_
_entity_poly.entity_id
_entity_poly.type
_entity_poly.pdbx_seq_one_letter_code
_entity_poly.pdbx_strand_id
1 'polypeptide(L)'
;MYFFRTRNFAVENSAVTTDLISQVRNQLDASPTPRHLVEFAAKQLSAAGFTDCTDTNSPEGYLSSGFIKRSGSIIAWRLGSEKIEKFRIIGAHTDSPCLKIKPHPNESRFGWQTLQVEIYGSPLLNSWLDRDLGVAGHAVLRDGSVKLFCTATPIARISQLAIHLDRELNERGLILDKQLHLSAAWATGEKSLDFLQWVASQIDVKPEQIITVDAQLFDSVPAQLLGIDQSLLASGRLDNQASCWAAISALINATNPKHACVVALFDHEEVGSTSAVGAAGPLLEHTLERVAGAGGLSRIDYLQALSQSSCVSADNSHAVHHNYPERHDHAHAPIVNQGPALKLNSNQRYATRLGEGLDAFAMTHENLDTQLPLEFD
;
A
#
# COMPACT_ATOMS: atom_id res chain seq x y z
N MET A 1 -4.34 -13.72 5.25
CA MET A 1 -5.31 -12.98 6.08
C MET A 1 -4.46 -12.09 6.97
N TYR A 2 -4.41 -10.80 6.67
CA TYR A 2 -3.54 -9.85 7.36
C TYR A 2 -4.39 -9.10 8.37
N PHE A 3 -4.06 -9.17 9.66
CA PHE A 3 -4.79 -8.48 10.73
C PHE A 3 -3.85 -7.50 11.44
N PHE A 4 -4.20 -6.21 11.46
CA PHE A 4 -3.46 -5.15 12.17
C PHE A 4 -4.20 -4.71 13.42
N ARG A 5 -3.43 -4.34 14.46
CA ARG A 5 -3.95 -3.51 15.56
C ARG A 5 -3.03 -2.32 15.87
N THR A 6 -3.63 -1.14 15.96
CA THR A 6 -3.17 0.01 16.77
C THR A 6 -3.60 -0.19 18.23
N ARG A 7 -2.76 0.15 19.21
CA ARG A 7 -3.03 0.06 20.68
C ARG A 7 -4.52 0.23 21.08
N ASN A 8 -5.00 -0.60 22.01
CA ASN A 8 -6.27 -0.48 22.76
C ASN A 8 -7.33 0.46 22.19
N PHE A 9 -8.20 -0.10 21.34
CA PHE A 9 -9.50 0.47 21.01
C PHE A 9 -10.65 -0.02 21.90
N ALA A 10 -10.35 -0.83 22.92
CA ALA A 10 -11.23 -1.09 24.06
C ALA A 10 -10.39 -0.75 25.29
N VAL A 11 -10.72 0.18 26.17
CA VAL A 11 -11.97 0.84 26.53
C VAL A 11 -11.58 2.22 27.06
N GLU A 12 -12.00 3.32 26.43
CA GLU A 12 -12.19 4.64 27.09
C GLU A 12 -12.78 5.72 26.15
N ASN A 13 -12.75 5.57 24.82
CA ASN A 13 -13.48 6.46 23.90
C ASN A 13 -13.94 5.74 22.60
N SER A 14 -15.18 5.24 22.59
CA SER A 14 -15.76 4.47 21.48
C SER A 14 -15.94 5.26 20.17
N ALA A 15 -16.13 6.59 20.25
CA ALA A 15 -16.37 7.42 19.07
C ALA A 15 -15.10 7.62 18.22
N VAL A 16 -13.96 7.91 18.85
CA VAL A 16 -12.67 8.16 18.15
C VAL A 16 -12.18 6.90 17.42
N THR A 17 -12.33 5.75 18.06
CA THR A 17 -12.06 4.43 17.48
C THR A 17 -12.85 4.19 16.19
N THR A 18 -14.16 4.46 16.26
CA THR A 18 -15.08 4.23 15.15
C THR A 18 -14.76 5.14 13.96
N ASP A 19 -14.33 6.37 14.25
CA ASP A 19 -13.92 7.33 13.23
C ASP A 19 -12.63 6.89 12.50
N LEU A 20 -11.59 6.48 13.24
CA LEU A 20 -10.33 6.01 12.65
C LEU A 20 -10.51 4.77 11.77
N ILE A 21 -11.32 3.79 12.21
CA ILE A 21 -11.65 2.60 11.43
C ILE A 21 -12.42 2.98 10.15
N SER A 22 -13.32 3.95 10.24
CA SER A 22 -14.07 4.43 9.07
C SER A 22 -13.14 5.12 8.07
N GLN A 23 -12.18 5.91 8.54
CA GLN A 23 -11.19 6.58 7.69
C GLN A 23 -10.30 5.59 6.92
N VAL A 24 -9.74 4.57 7.59
CA VAL A 24 -8.90 3.57 6.90
C VAL A 24 -9.71 2.74 5.89
N ARG A 25 -10.96 2.39 6.21
CA ARG A 25 -11.86 1.69 5.27
C ARG A 25 -12.12 2.53 4.02
N ASN A 26 -12.44 3.81 4.20
CA ASN A 26 -12.65 4.73 3.08
C ASN A 26 -11.41 4.84 2.19
N GLN A 27 -10.20 4.87 2.77
CA GLN A 27 -8.96 4.84 1.99
C GLN A 27 -8.82 3.54 1.20
N LEU A 28 -8.98 2.39 1.85
CA LEU A 28 -8.82 1.06 1.24
C LEU A 28 -9.78 0.86 0.06
N ASP A 29 -11.03 1.31 0.21
CA ASP A 29 -12.06 1.22 -0.82
C ASP A 29 -11.79 2.17 -1.99
N ALA A 30 -11.26 3.36 -1.71
CA ALA A 30 -10.90 4.35 -2.73
C ALA A 30 -9.57 4.03 -3.45
N SER A 31 -8.79 3.05 -2.97
CA SER A 31 -7.39 2.83 -3.37
C SER A 31 -7.14 1.42 -3.94
N PRO A 32 -7.77 1.04 -5.06
CA PRO A 32 -7.58 -0.28 -5.65
C PRO A 32 -6.20 -0.47 -6.30
N THR A 33 -5.45 0.62 -6.58
CA THR A 33 -4.10 0.59 -7.14
C THR A 33 -3.18 1.59 -6.44
N PRO A 34 -1.84 1.46 -6.56
CA PRO A 34 -0.87 2.39 -5.96
C PRO A 34 -1.13 3.86 -6.32
N ARG A 35 -1.47 4.15 -7.58
CA ARG A 35 -1.77 5.53 -8.01
C ARG A 35 -3.05 6.07 -7.39
N HIS A 36 -4.08 5.24 -7.19
CA HIS A 36 -5.28 5.67 -6.50
C HIS A 36 -4.99 6.02 -5.04
N LEU A 37 -4.13 5.23 -4.37
CA LEU A 37 -3.68 5.53 -3.02
C LEU A 37 -2.91 6.84 -2.94
N VAL A 38 -1.98 7.08 -3.86
CA VAL A 38 -1.22 8.34 -3.93
C VAL A 38 -2.14 9.54 -4.16
N GLU A 39 -3.10 9.45 -5.09
CA GLU A 39 -4.06 10.53 -5.31
C GLU A 39 -4.98 10.75 -4.11
N PHE A 40 -5.37 9.68 -3.40
CA PHE A 40 -6.12 9.78 -2.15
C PHE A 40 -5.29 10.51 -1.08
N ALA A 41 -4.05 10.09 -0.84
CA ALA A 41 -3.15 10.69 0.14
C ALA A 41 -2.84 12.16 -0.20
N ALA A 42 -2.56 12.47 -1.47
CA ALA A 42 -2.34 13.84 -1.94
C ALA A 42 -3.54 14.75 -1.68
N LYS A 43 -4.78 14.26 -1.88
CA LYS A 43 -6.00 15.01 -1.54
C LYS A 43 -6.10 15.28 -0.04
N GLN A 44 -5.81 14.30 0.81
CA GLN A 44 -5.82 14.47 2.27
C GLN A 44 -4.75 15.48 2.72
N LEU A 45 -3.53 15.37 2.18
CA LEU A 45 -2.43 16.29 2.46
C LEU A 45 -2.76 17.73 2.03
N SER A 46 -3.27 17.92 0.81
CA SER A 46 -3.69 19.24 0.32
C SER A 46 -4.81 19.84 1.17
N ALA A 47 -5.80 19.04 1.57
CA ALA A 47 -6.86 19.47 2.48
C ALA A 47 -6.32 19.88 3.87
N ALA A 48 -5.20 19.28 4.29
CA ALA A 48 -4.48 19.62 5.51
C ALA A 48 -3.44 20.76 5.33
N GLY A 49 -3.42 21.43 4.17
CA GLY A 49 -2.57 22.60 3.90
C GLY A 49 -1.14 22.28 3.44
N PHE A 50 -0.84 21.03 3.05
CA PHE A 50 0.44 20.70 2.43
C PHE A 50 0.47 21.19 0.99
N THR A 51 1.61 21.71 0.56
CA THR A 51 1.82 22.18 -0.81
C THR A 51 2.20 21.01 -1.74
N ASP A 52 1.55 20.90 -2.90
CA ASP A 52 1.99 19.97 -3.96
C ASP A 52 3.24 20.54 -4.65
N CYS A 53 4.36 19.85 -4.48
CA CYS A 53 5.68 20.21 -5.01
C CYS A 53 6.10 19.30 -6.18
N THR A 54 5.19 18.48 -6.71
CA THR A 54 5.47 17.47 -7.73
C THR A 54 6.22 18.04 -8.93
N ASP A 55 5.81 19.21 -9.42
CA ASP A 55 6.41 19.85 -10.61
C ASP A 55 7.17 21.14 -10.27
N THR A 56 7.46 21.38 -8.98
CA THR A 56 8.18 22.59 -8.57
C THR A 56 9.70 22.43 -8.62
N ASN A 57 10.34 23.42 -9.24
CA ASN A 57 11.79 23.65 -9.15
C ASN A 57 12.12 24.81 -8.18
N SER A 58 11.11 25.45 -7.58
CA SER A 58 11.33 26.57 -6.66
C SER A 58 11.67 26.06 -5.26
N PRO A 59 12.78 26.53 -4.63
CA PRO A 59 13.12 26.22 -3.25
C PRO A 59 12.01 26.60 -2.26
N GLU A 60 11.25 27.66 -2.55
CA GLU A 60 10.16 28.15 -1.69
C GLU A 60 9.06 27.11 -1.49
N GLY A 61 8.81 26.27 -2.49
CA GLY A 61 7.82 25.18 -2.39
C GLY A 61 8.21 24.12 -1.36
N TYR A 62 9.50 23.98 -1.04
CA TYR A 62 9.99 23.01 -0.07
C TYR A 62 10.04 23.56 1.36
N LEU A 63 9.77 24.85 1.55
CA LEU A 63 9.69 25.48 2.86
C LEU A 63 8.35 25.11 3.52
N SER A 64 8.36 24.84 4.83
CA SER A 64 7.21 24.42 5.64
C SER A 64 6.72 22.97 5.41
N SER A 65 5.54 22.76 4.82
CA SER A 65 4.95 21.44 4.59
C SER A 65 4.57 21.25 3.13
N GLY A 66 4.98 20.12 2.56
CA GLY A 66 4.72 19.79 1.17
C GLY A 66 4.81 18.30 0.89
N PHE A 67 4.53 17.94 -0.35
CA PHE A 67 4.71 16.58 -0.84
C PHE A 67 5.11 16.56 -2.31
N ILE A 68 5.75 15.49 -2.74
CA ILE A 68 5.91 15.16 -4.14
C ILE A 68 5.31 13.79 -4.41
N LYS A 69 4.68 13.62 -5.58
CA LYS A 69 4.23 12.31 -6.07
C LYS A 69 4.97 11.92 -7.34
N ARG A 70 5.22 10.63 -7.50
CA ARG A 70 5.82 10.01 -8.69
C ARG A 70 5.20 8.63 -8.88
N SER A 71 4.37 8.48 -9.91
CA SER A 71 3.66 7.22 -10.18
C SER A 71 2.89 6.73 -8.94
N GLY A 72 3.17 5.53 -8.44
CA GLY A 72 2.56 4.98 -7.23
C GLY A 72 3.25 5.38 -5.92
N SER A 73 4.15 6.36 -5.92
CA SER A 73 4.88 6.78 -4.71
C SER A 73 4.63 8.24 -4.33
N ILE A 74 4.71 8.53 -3.03
CA ILE A 74 4.57 9.88 -2.48
C ILE A 74 5.54 10.08 -1.30
N ILE A 75 6.27 11.18 -1.33
CA ILE A 75 7.10 11.65 -0.21
C ILE A 75 6.47 12.95 0.30
N ALA A 76 6.07 12.97 1.57
CA ALA A 76 5.46 14.13 2.21
C ALA A 76 6.29 14.55 3.44
N TRP A 77 6.36 15.84 3.71
CA TRP A 77 7.12 16.37 4.84
C TRP A 77 6.40 17.52 5.53
N ARG A 78 6.71 17.69 6.81
CA ARG A 78 6.40 18.89 7.59
C ARG A 78 7.65 19.28 8.36
N LEU A 79 8.17 20.46 8.06
CA LEU A 79 9.29 21.03 8.78
C LEU A 79 8.85 21.48 10.18
N GLY A 80 9.77 21.36 11.12
CA GLY A 80 9.55 21.80 12.49
C GLY A 80 9.93 23.25 12.73
N SER A 81 9.79 23.71 13.96
CA SER A 81 10.20 25.06 14.38
C SER A 81 11.72 25.25 14.46
N GLU A 82 12.47 24.14 14.58
CA GLU A 82 13.93 24.16 14.67
C GLU A 82 14.59 24.06 13.28
N LYS A 83 15.88 24.42 13.20
CA LYS A 83 16.69 24.11 12.01
C LYS A 83 16.66 22.60 11.77
N ILE A 84 16.73 22.18 10.51
CA ILE A 84 16.78 20.75 10.16
C ILE A 84 18.08 20.15 10.69
N GLU A 85 18.04 19.55 11.87
CA GLU A 85 19.16 18.80 12.47
C GLU A 85 19.03 17.30 12.26
N LYS A 86 17.81 16.82 12.00
CA LYS A 86 17.48 15.42 11.71
C LYS A 86 16.11 15.29 11.08
N PHE A 87 15.90 14.17 10.41
CA PHE A 87 14.62 13.72 9.88
C PHE A 87 14.05 12.59 10.74
N ARG A 88 12.75 12.65 11.00
CA ARG A 88 11.96 11.53 11.54
C ARG A 88 11.10 10.98 10.42
N ILE A 89 11.49 9.82 9.90
CA ILE A 89 10.94 9.24 8.68
C ILE A 89 10.03 8.06 9.07
N ILE A 90 8.85 7.99 8.46
CA ILE A 90 8.04 6.77 8.41
C ILE A 90 8.01 6.29 6.96
N GLY A 91 8.51 5.08 6.72
CA GLY A 91 8.47 4.41 5.42
C GLY A 91 7.38 3.34 5.39
N ALA A 92 6.63 3.25 4.29
CA ALA A 92 5.71 2.15 3.99
C ALA A 92 5.61 1.96 2.46
N HIS A 93 4.80 1.02 1.98
CA HIS A 93 4.61 0.82 0.54
C HIS A 93 3.14 0.79 0.11
N THR A 94 2.90 1.27 -1.11
CA THR A 94 1.57 1.54 -1.68
C THR A 94 1.03 0.38 -2.50
N ASP A 95 1.91 -0.51 -2.96
CA ASP A 95 1.56 -1.69 -3.72
C ASP A 95 1.20 -2.88 -2.85
N SER A 96 0.50 -3.82 -3.48
CA SER A 96 0.08 -5.09 -2.89
C SER A 96 0.14 -6.15 -3.99
N PRO A 97 0.30 -7.44 -3.64
CA PRO A 97 0.30 -8.50 -4.63
C PRO A 97 -1.03 -8.56 -5.36
N CYS A 98 -0.99 -8.64 -6.68
CA CYS A 98 -2.20 -8.57 -7.50
C CYS A 98 -2.07 -9.32 -8.83
N LEU A 99 -3.16 -9.31 -9.59
CA LEU A 99 -3.19 -9.78 -10.97
C LEU A 99 -3.31 -8.56 -11.89
N LYS A 100 -2.20 -8.19 -12.53
CA LYS A 100 -2.16 -7.10 -13.52
C LYS A 100 -2.76 -7.58 -14.84
N ILE A 101 -3.42 -6.68 -15.56
CA ILE A 101 -3.92 -6.95 -16.91
C ILE A 101 -2.74 -6.84 -17.89
N LYS A 102 -2.54 -7.86 -18.73
CA LYS A 102 -1.45 -7.85 -19.73
C LYS A 102 -1.69 -6.74 -20.78
N PRO A 103 -0.64 -6.25 -21.47
CA PRO A 103 -0.77 -5.21 -22.50
C PRO A 103 -1.71 -5.57 -23.67
N HIS A 104 -1.77 -6.86 -24.02
CA HIS A 104 -2.71 -7.40 -25.00
C HIS A 104 -3.56 -8.48 -24.32
N PRO A 105 -4.59 -8.10 -23.55
CA PRO A 105 -5.25 -9.02 -22.63
C PRO A 105 -6.40 -9.81 -23.27
N ASN A 106 -6.90 -9.37 -24.43
CA ASN A 106 -8.10 -9.92 -25.04
C ASN A 106 -7.86 -11.36 -25.53
N GLU A 107 -8.66 -12.30 -25.01
CA GLU A 107 -8.69 -13.66 -25.52
C GLU A 107 -10.13 -14.20 -25.54
N SER A 108 -10.43 -15.06 -26.51
CA SER A 108 -11.74 -15.70 -26.65
C SER A 108 -11.58 -17.22 -26.78
N ARG A 109 -12.29 -17.98 -25.95
CA ARG A 109 -12.29 -19.45 -25.97
C ARG A 109 -13.64 -20.01 -25.55
N PHE A 110 -14.16 -20.99 -26.28
CA PHE A 110 -15.39 -21.72 -25.92
C PHE A 110 -16.61 -20.82 -25.62
N GLY A 111 -16.79 -19.73 -26.37
CA GLY A 111 -17.88 -18.77 -26.17
C GLY A 111 -17.66 -17.75 -25.03
N TRP A 112 -16.55 -17.88 -24.30
CA TRP A 112 -16.10 -16.92 -23.30
C TRP A 112 -15.14 -15.91 -23.91
N GLN A 113 -15.19 -14.71 -23.37
CA GLN A 113 -14.15 -13.71 -23.53
C GLN A 113 -13.47 -13.55 -22.18
N THR A 114 -12.15 -13.43 -22.21
CA THR A 114 -11.30 -13.41 -21.03
C THR A 114 -10.27 -12.29 -21.14
N LEU A 115 -9.86 -11.79 -19.98
CA LEU A 115 -8.71 -10.93 -19.81
C LEU A 115 -7.53 -11.76 -19.32
N GLN A 116 -6.45 -11.75 -20.10
CA GLN A 116 -5.18 -12.32 -19.73
C GLN A 116 -4.48 -11.46 -18.68
N VAL A 117 -3.98 -12.13 -17.64
CA VAL A 117 -3.35 -11.49 -16.49
C VAL A 117 -1.88 -11.89 -16.33
N GLU A 118 -1.15 -11.06 -15.61
CA GLU A 118 0.20 -11.28 -15.13
C GLU A 118 0.20 -11.21 -13.59
N ILE A 119 0.97 -12.09 -12.95
CA ILE A 119 1.12 -12.09 -11.50
C ILE A 119 2.11 -10.98 -11.12
N TYR A 120 1.67 -10.09 -10.25
CA TYR A 120 2.50 -9.06 -9.64
C TYR A 120 2.72 -9.37 -8.16
N GLY A 121 3.98 -9.42 -7.73
CA GLY A 121 4.38 -9.86 -6.39
C GLY A 121 4.15 -11.35 -6.15
N SER A 122 3.88 -11.72 -4.88
CA SER A 122 3.67 -13.11 -4.47
C SER A 122 2.25 -13.35 -3.88
N PRO A 123 1.17 -13.16 -4.66
CA PRO A 123 -0.18 -13.32 -4.15
C PRO A 123 -0.50 -14.79 -3.84
N LEU A 124 -1.38 -15.00 -2.85
CA LEU A 124 -2.05 -16.29 -2.64
C LEU A 124 -3.06 -16.53 -3.78
N LEU A 125 -2.63 -17.20 -4.85
CA LEU A 125 -3.42 -17.34 -6.09
C LEU A 125 -4.81 -17.95 -5.86
N ASN A 126 -4.94 -18.87 -4.91
CA ASN A 126 -6.23 -19.48 -4.58
C ASN A 126 -7.24 -18.47 -4.01
N SER A 127 -6.80 -17.38 -3.36
CA SER A 127 -7.73 -16.39 -2.82
C SER A 127 -8.38 -15.50 -3.88
N TRP A 128 -7.85 -15.50 -5.10
CA TRP A 128 -8.38 -14.78 -6.25
C TRP A 128 -9.47 -15.56 -7.01
N LEU A 129 -9.58 -16.87 -6.76
CA LEU A 129 -10.64 -17.68 -7.34
C LEU A 129 -11.98 -17.31 -6.73
N ASP A 130 -13.01 -17.34 -7.57
CA ASP A 130 -14.40 -17.17 -7.19
C ASP A 130 -14.73 -15.86 -6.45
N ARG A 131 -13.92 -14.83 -6.74
CA ARG A 131 -14.17 -13.44 -6.35
C ARG A 131 -14.87 -12.68 -7.47
N ASP A 132 -15.71 -11.74 -7.07
CA ASP A 132 -16.28 -10.75 -7.97
C ASP A 132 -15.27 -9.61 -8.11
N LEU A 133 -14.63 -9.51 -9.27
CA LEU A 133 -13.47 -8.65 -9.49
C LEU A 133 -13.86 -7.42 -10.31
N GLY A 134 -13.41 -6.27 -9.85
CA GLY A 134 -13.36 -5.04 -10.64
C GLY A 134 -12.03 -4.89 -11.39
N VAL A 135 -11.95 -3.89 -12.26
CA VAL A 135 -10.71 -3.46 -12.92
C VAL A 135 -10.44 -2.00 -12.58
N ALA A 136 -9.22 -1.71 -12.13
CA ALA A 136 -8.77 -0.35 -11.87
C ALA A 136 -7.36 -0.14 -12.42
N GLY A 137 -7.05 1.09 -12.81
CA GLY A 137 -5.79 1.40 -13.45
C GLY A 137 -5.65 2.84 -13.88
N HIS A 138 -4.74 3.05 -14.84
CA HIS A 138 -4.53 4.34 -15.47
C HIS A 138 -4.17 4.18 -16.94
N ALA A 139 -4.55 5.17 -17.74
CA ALA A 139 -4.14 5.31 -19.12
C ALA A 139 -3.17 6.50 -19.24
N VAL A 140 -2.08 6.30 -19.99
CA VAL A 140 -1.17 7.37 -20.40
C VAL A 140 -1.59 7.84 -21.79
N LEU A 141 -1.90 9.12 -21.92
CA LEU A 141 -2.36 9.72 -23.17
C LEU A 141 -1.19 10.29 -23.99
N ARG A 142 -1.45 10.55 -25.28
CA ARG A 142 -0.44 11.11 -26.20
C ARG A 142 0.09 12.49 -25.83
N ASP A 143 -0.67 13.27 -25.07
CA ASP A 143 -0.24 14.57 -24.56
C ASP A 143 0.61 14.45 -23.28
N GLY A 144 0.88 13.23 -22.81
CA GLY A 144 1.63 12.94 -21.59
C GLY A 144 0.78 12.95 -20.31
N SER A 145 -0.51 13.31 -20.40
CA SER A 145 -1.41 13.27 -19.25
C SER A 145 -1.75 11.83 -18.85
N VAL A 146 -2.08 11.65 -17.57
CA VAL A 146 -2.47 10.36 -17.00
C VAL A 146 -3.90 10.48 -16.47
N LYS A 147 -4.78 9.55 -16.90
CA LYS A 147 -6.15 9.45 -16.40
C LYS A 147 -6.36 8.14 -15.64
N LEU A 148 -6.81 8.23 -14.39
CA LEU A 148 -7.21 7.06 -13.60
C LEU A 148 -8.61 6.59 -14.00
N PHE A 149 -8.85 5.28 -13.87
CA PHE A 149 -10.18 4.69 -13.98
C PHE A 149 -10.34 3.54 -12.99
N CYS A 150 -11.57 3.32 -12.56
CA CYS A 150 -11.95 2.23 -11.68
C CYS A 150 -13.41 1.85 -11.97
N THR A 151 -13.70 0.56 -12.09
CA THR A 151 -15.07 0.06 -12.25
C THR A 151 -15.90 0.27 -11.00
N ALA A 152 -17.13 0.76 -11.16
CA ALA A 152 -18.10 0.90 -10.05
C ALA A 152 -18.74 -0.43 -9.62
N THR A 153 -18.74 -1.44 -10.50
CA THR A 153 -19.31 -2.78 -10.26
C THR A 153 -18.31 -3.84 -10.70
N PRO A 154 -18.38 -5.07 -10.14
CA PRO A 154 -17.55 -6.17 -10.64
C PRO A 154 -17.86 -6.46 -12.12
N ILE A 155 -16.82 -6.76 -12.88
CA ILE A 155 -16.91 -7.08 -14.32
C ILE A 155 -16.14 -8.33 -14.71
N ALA A 156 -15.37 -8.92 -13.80
CA ALA A 156 -14.51 -10.05 -14.09
C ALA A 156 -14.55 -11.11 -12.97
N ARG A 157 -14.25 -12.36 -13.33
CA ARG A 157 -14.14 -13.47 -12.37
C ARG A 157 -13.16 -14.52 -12.86
N ILE A 158 -12.31 -15.03 -11.96
CA ILE A 158 -11.49 -16.22 -12.19
C ILE A 158 -12.20 -17.37 -11.50
N SER A 159 -12.75 -18.32 -12.26
CA SER A 159 -13.62 -19.36 -11.71
C SER A 159 -12.83 -20.61 -11.36
N GLN A 160 -13.06 -21.20 -10.19
CA GLN A 160 -12.48 -22.51 -9.87
C GLN A 160 -13.17 -23.62 -10.67
N LEU A 161 -12.38 -24.60 -11.12
CA LEU A 161 -12.94 -25.79 -11.75
C LEU A 161 -13.82 -26.57 -10.76
N ALA A 162 -14.99 -27.01 -11.21
CA ALA A 162 -15.91 -27.77 -10.39
C ALA A 162 -15.27 -29.10 -9.92
N ILE A 163 -15.43 -29.41 -8.62
CA ILE A 163 -14.88 -30.62 -7.98
C ILE A 163 -15.26 -31.93 -8.68
N HIS A 164 -16.42 -31.98 -9.35
CA HIS A 164 -16.87 -33.16 -10.09
C HIS A 164 -15.96 -33.53 -11.27
N LEU A 165 -15.22 -32.54 -11.81
CA LEU A 165 -14.24 -32.68 -12.89
C LEU A 165 -12.80 -32.82 -12.36
N ASP A 166 -12.61 -32.71 -11.04
CA ASP A 166 -11.31 -32.78 -10.36
C ASP A 166 -11.48 -33.44 -8.98
N ARG A 167 -11.87 -34.72 -9.00
CA ARG A 167 -12.38 -35.43 -7.81
C ARG A 167 -11.35 -35.61 -6.70
N GLU A 168 -10.06 -35.49 -7.01
CA GLU A 168 -8.93 -35.71 -6.09
C GLU A 168 -8.34 -34.40 -5.54
N LEU A 169 -8.98 -33.25 -5.81
CA LEU A 169 -8.47 -31.92 -5.45
C LEU A 169 -8.30 -31.72 -3.94
N ASN A 170 -9.17 -32.30 -3.12
CA ASN A 170 -9.09 -32.13 -1.66
C ASN A 170 -7.94 -32.95 -1.06
N GLU A 171 -7.58 -34.07 -1.67
CA GLU A 171 -6.49 -34.94 -1.24
C GLU A 171 -5.12 -34.43 -1.69
N ARG A 172 -5.02 -33.99 -2.95
CA ARG A 172 -3.75 -33.52 -3.54
C ARG A 172 -3.48 -32.02 -3.29
N GLY A 173 -4.50 -31.27 -2.88
CA GLY A 173 -4.48 -29.82 -2.79
C GLY A 173 -4.67 -29.13 -4.15
N LEU A 174 -5.07 -27.86 -4.09
CA LEU A 174 -5.27 -27.03 -5.29
C LEU A 174 -3.91 -26.62 -5.87
N ILE A 175 -3.66 -27.03 -7.12
CA ILE A 175 -2.48 -26.62 -7.90
C ILE A 175 -2.98 -25.81 -9.10
N LEU A 176 -2.60 -24.53 -9.15
CA LEU A 176 -2.95 -23.63 -10.24
C LEU A 176 -1.77 -23.45 -11.19
N ASP A 177 -2.01 -23.67 -12.49
CA ASP A 177 -1.10 -23.21 -13.52
C ASP A 177 -1.22 -21.68 -13.62
N LYS A 178 -0.09 -21.00 -13.38
CA LYS A 178 0.00 -19.54 -13.33
C LYS A 178 -0.38 -18.86 -14.65
N GLN A 179 -0.27 -19.56 -15.78
CA GLN A 179 -0.57 -19.03 -17.10
C GLN A 179 -1.95 -19.45 -17.60
N LEU A 180 -2.37 -20.69 -17.32
CA LEU A 180 -3.60 -21.25 -17.88
C LEU A 180 -4.83 -21.03 -16.99
N HIS A 181 -4.68 -21.05 -15.67
CA HIS A 181 -5.82 -21.11 -14.74
C HIS A 181 -6.21 -19.76 -14.12
N LEU A 182 -5.55 -18.66 -14.51
CA LEU A 182 -5.78 -17.31 -13.95
C LEU A 182 -6.47 -16.34 -14.92
N SER A 183 -6.86 -16.80 -16.11
CA SER A 183 -7.56 -15.97 -17.09
C SER A 183 -8.92 -15.54 -16.52
N ALA A 184 -9.20 -14.23 -16.50
CA ALA A 184 -10.42 -13.71 -15.90
C ALA A 184 -11.53 -13.62 -16.94
N ALA A 185 -12.63 -14.35 -16.75
CA ALA A 185 -13.82 -14.23 -17.59
C ALA A 185 -14.49 -12.88 -17.34
N TRP A 186 -14.82 -12.14 -18.40
CA TRP A 186 -15.47 -10.81 -18.29
C TRP A 186 -16.68 -10.62 -19.20
N ALA A 187 -16.85 -11.47 -20.22
CA ALA A 187 -18.01 -11.43 -21.12
C ALA A 187 -18.23 -12.78 -21.82
N THR A 188 -19.41 -12.94 -22.42
CA THR A 188 -19.80 -14.10 -23.24
C THR A 188 -20.30 -13.65 -24.60
N GLY A 189 -20.17 -14.52 -25.61
CA GLY A 189 -20.77 -14.32 -26.93
C GLY A 189 -19.78 -13.95 -28.03
N GLU A 190 -20.29 -13.84 -29.26
CA GLU A 190 -19.48 -13.76 -30.49
C GLU A 190 -18.85 -12.38 -30.74
N LYS A 191 -19.47 -11.30 -30.24
CA LYS A 191 -18.93 -9.94 -30.41
C LYS A 191 -17.80 -9.71 -29.41
N SER A 192 -16.54 -9.80 -29.88
CA SER A 192 -15.36 -9.51 -29.07
C SER A 192 -15.41 -8.09 -28.52
N LEU A 193 -15.36 -7.96 -27.20
CA LEU A 193 -15.03 -6.71 -26.52
C LEU A 193 -13.52 -6.49 -26.63
N ASP A 194 -13.15 -5.23 -26.86
CA ASP A 194 -11.76 -4.79 -26.90
C ASP A 194 -11.43 -4.03 -25.62
N PHE A 195 -10.33 -4.40 -24.95
CA PHE A 195 -9.99 -3.85 -23.64
C PHE A 195 -9.61 -2.37 -23.74
N LEU A 196 -8.87 -1.99 -24.78
CA LEU A 196 -8.44 -0.60 -24.99
C LEU A 196 -9.64 0.30 -25.28
N GLN A 197 -10.57 -0.14 -26.13
CA GLN A 197 -11.83 0.56 -26.40
C GLN A 197 -12.67 0.72 -25.13
N TRP A 198 -12.76 -0.34 -24.33
CA TRP A 198 -13.46 -0.28 -23.05
C TRP A 198 -12.82 0.74 -22.10
N VAL A 199 -11.49 0.71 -21.91
CA VAL A 199 -10.77 1.71 -21.08
C VAL A 199 -11.00 3.14 -21.61
N ALA A 200 -10.92 3.35 -22.93
CA ALA A 200 -11.14 4.66 -23.54
C ALA A 200 -12.53 5.23 -23.18
N SER A 201 -13.56 4.37 -23.14
CA SER A 201 -14.90 4.76 -22.71
C SER A 201 -14.99 5.15 -21.22
N GLN A 202 -14.17 4.54 -20.35
CA GLN A 202 -14.17 4.82 -18.92
C GLN A 202 -13.59 6.20 -18.58
N ILE A 203 -12.72 6.73 -19.42
CA ILE A 203 -12.00 7.99 -19.19
C ILE A 203 -12.39 9.11 -20.18
N ASP A 204 -13.44 8.87 -20.97
CA ASP A 204 -13.99 9.76 -21.99
C ASP A 204 -12.91 10.29 -22.97
N VAL A 205 -12.22 9.36 -23.63
CA VAL A 205 -11.25 9.65 -24.70
C VAL A 205 -11.43 8.71 -25.88
N LYS A 206 -10.81 9.03 -27.02
CA LYS A 206 -10.73 8.11 -28.14
C LYS A 206 -9.60 7.09 -27.94
N PRO A 207 -9.74 5.82 -28.36
CA PRO A 207 -8.69 4.81 -28.21
C PRO A 207 -7.34 5.24 -28.80
N GLU A 208 -7.35 6.00 -29.90
CA GLU A 208 -6.13 6.45 -30.56
C GLU A 208 -5.34 7.46 -29.73
N GLN A 209 -5.94 8.08 -28.71
CA GLN A 209 -5.27 9.01 -27.79
C GLN A 209 -4.50 8.28 -26.68
N ILE A 210 -4.75 6.99 -26.47
CA ILE A 210 -4.09 6.19 -25.44
C ILE A 210 -2.77 5.62 -26.00
N ILE A 211 -1.67 5.83 -25.28
CA ILE A 211 -0.37 5.20 -25.57
C ILE A 211 -0.31 3.83 -24.92
N THR A 212 -0.63 3.76 -23.63
CA THR A 212 -0.56 2.53 -22.85
C THR A 212 -1.54 2.58 -21.67
N VAL A 213 -1.85 1.40 -21.16
CA VAL A 213 -2.69 1.19 -19.98
C VAL A 213 -1.93 0.26 -19.03
N ASP A 214 -1.87 0.64 -17.76
CA ASP A 214 -1.52 -0.28 -16.68
C ASP A 214 -2.74 -0.37 -15.75
N ALA A 215 -3.21 -1.61 -15.57
CA ALA A 215 -4.42 -1.93 -14.85
C ALA A 215 -4.27 -3.26 -14.12
N GLN A 216 -5.09 -3.46 -13.10
CA GLN A 216 -5.13 -4.67 -12.30
C GLN A 216 -6.56 -5.05 -11.95
N LEU A 217 -6.74 -6.34 -11.65
CA LEU A 217 -7.94 -6.83 -10.98
C LEU A 217 -7.90 -6.42 -9.50
N PHE A 218 -9.08 -6.20 -8.93
CA PHE A 218 -9.24 -6.01 -7.49
C PHE A 218 -10.55 -6.64 -7.00
N ASP A 219 -10.58 -7.13 -5.75
CA ASP A 219 -11.81 -7.62 -5.13
C ASP A 219 -12.80 -6.46 -4.95
N SER A 220 -14.01 -6.61 -5.47
CA SER A 220 -15.07 -5.60 -5.38
C SER A 220 -15.74 -5.53 -4.01
N VAL A 221 -15.49 -6.51 -3.14
CA VAL A 221 -15.97 -6.49 -1.76
C VAL A 221 -15.28 -5.36 -0.99
N PRO A 222 -16.03 -4.39 -0.43
CA PRO A 222 -15.44 -3.27 0.29
C PRO A 222 -14.89 -3.70 1.66
N ALA A 223 -14.06 -2.85 2.26
CA ALA A 223 -13.51 -3.02 3.59
C ALA A 223 -14.63 -3.04 4.64
N GLN A 224 -14.65 -4.06 5.49
CA GLN A 224 -15.73 -4.33 6.43
C GLN A 224 -15.22 -4.75 7.81
N LEU A 225 -16.01 -4.47 8.83
CA LEU A 225 -15.84 -5.05 10.14
C LEU A 225 -16.45 -6.46 10.17
N LEU A 226 -15.72 -7.40 10.77
CA LEU A 226 -16.11 -8.80 10.94
C LEU A 226 -16.12 -9.18 12.42
N GLY A 227 -16.82 -10.27 12.74
CA GLY A 227 -17.01 -10.78 14.08
C GLY A 227 -18.36 -10.37 14.67
N ILE A 228 -18.92 -11.20 15.56
CA ILE A 228 -20.16 -10.88 16.30
C ILE A 228 -20.03 -9.58 17.11
N ASP A 229 -18.80 -9.23 17.46
CA ASP A 229 -18.39 -8.05 18.19
C ASP A 229 -17.74 -6.97 17.32
N GLN A 230 -17.68 -7.18 15.99
CA GLN A 230 -17.04 -6.26 15.03
C GLN A 230 -15.57 -5.95 15.35
N SER A 231 -14.86 -6.87 16.00
CA SER A 231 -13.48 -6.66 16.49
C SER A 231 -12.38 -6.81 15.43
N LEU A 232 -12.74 -7.18 14.19
CA LEU A 232 -11.81 -7.47 13.11
C LEU A 232 -12.07 -6.57 11.90
N LEU A 233 -11.02 -6.05 11.27
CA LEU A 233 -11.10 -5.38 9.97
C LEU A 233 -10.68 -6.35 8.87
N ALA A 234 -11.53 -6.52 7.84
CA ALA A 234 -11.22 -7.29 6.65
C ALA A 234 -11.27 -6.40 5.41
N SER A 235 -10.21 -6.47 4.61
CA SER A 235 -10.10 -5.79 3.33
C SER A 235 -8.99 -6.45 2.50
N GLY A 236 -9.09 -6.33 1.17
CA GLY A 236 -7.91 -6.46 0.33
C GLY A 236 -6.92 -5.33 0.62
N ARG A 237 -5.64 -5.56 0.34
CA ARG A 237 -4.57 -4.54 0.40
C ARG A 237 -4.32 -3.93 1.78
N LEU A 238 -4.75 -4.59 2.86
CA LEU A 238 -4.31 -4.21 4.21
C LEU A 238 -2.77 -4.16 4.25
N ASP A 239 -2.14 -5.12 3.57
CA ASP A 239 -0.74 -5.13 3.21
C ASP A 239 -0.50 -4.28 1.96
N ASN A 240 0.08 -3.08 2.05
CA ASN A 240 0.48 -2.34 3.27
C ASN A 240 -0.20 -0.97 3.39
N GLN A 241 -1.40 -0.84 2.80
CA GLN A 241 -2.14 0.42 2.82
C GLN A 241 -2.60 0.82 4.23
N ALA A 242 -2.68 -0.12 5.17
CA ALA A 242 -2.93 0.20 6.58
C ALA A 242 -1.81 1.07 7.17
N SER A 243 -0.53 0.74 6.89
CA SER A 243 0.61 1.55 7.31
C SER A 243 0.68 2.87 6.55
N CYS A 244 0.33 2.89 5.25
CA CYS A 244 0.22 4.15 4.50
C CYS A 244 -0.78 5.11 5.13
N TRP A 245 -1.98 4.62 5.48
CA TRP A 245 -2.99 5.42 6.16
C TRP A 245 -2.46 5.97 7.49
N ALA A 246 -1.87 5.10 8.32
CA ALA A 246 -1.36 5.48 9.63
C ALA A 246 -0.26 6.55 9.51
N ALA A 247 0.66 6.40 8.55
CA ALA A 247 1.74 7.34 8.31
C ALA A 247 1.23 8.73 7.87
N ILE A 248 0.34 8.77 6.88
CA ILE A 248 -0.24 10.04 6.38
C ILE A 248 -1.07 10.72 7.48
N SER A 249 -1.92 9.97 8.18
CA SER A 249 -2.71 10.49 9.29
C SER A 249 -1.82 11.03 10.41
N ALA A 250 -0.72 10.35 10.76
CA ALA A 250 0.22 10.83 11.75
C ALA A 250 0.90 12.14 11.32
N LEU A 251 1.32 12.25 10.06
CA LEU A 251 1.95 13.47 9.54
C LEU A 251 0.99 14.66 9.52
N ILE A 252 -0.27 14.45 9.10
CA ILE A 252 -1.32 15.47 9.12
C ILE A 252 -1.55 15.99 10.55
N ASN A 253 -1.64 15.08 11.51
CA ASN A 253 -1.91 15.42 12.92
C ASN A 253 -0.71 16.02 13.67
N ALA A 254 0.51 15.93 13.15
CA ALA A 254 1.69 16.54 13.74
C ALA A 254 1.74 18.06 13.48
N THR A 255 0.85 18.85 14.11
CA THR A 255 0.59 20.26 13.72
C THR A 255 1.69 21.26 14.07
N ASN A 256 2.63 20.94 14.96
CA ASN A 256 3.79 21.78 15.29
C ASN A 256 4.98 20.89 15.73
N PRO A 257 5.60 20.14 14.81
CA PRO A 257 6.68 19.25 15.19
C PRO A 257 7.93 20.06 15.54
N LYS A 258 8.76 19.56 16.47
CA LYS A 258 10.07 20.20 16.76
C LYS A 258 11.06 19.95 15.63
N HIS A 259 11.10 18.72 15.12
CA HIS A 259 12.00 18.28 14.06
C HIS A 259 11.25 18.04 12.74
N ALA A 260 11.99 17.90 11.63
CA ALA A 260 11.40 17.57 10.34
C ALA A 260 10.78 16.16 10.35
N CYS A 261 9.48 16.08 10.10
CA CYS A 261 8.74 14.83 9.97
C CYS A 261 8.55 14.52 8.49
N VAL A 262 8.80 13.26 8.10
CA VAL A 262 8.72 12.80 6.71
C VAL A 262 7.95 11.48 6.65
N VAL A 263 7.07 11.36 5.67
CA VAL A 263 6.44 10.10 5.27
C VAL A 263 6.91 9.76 3.87
N ALA A 264 7.36 8.53 3.68
CA ALA A 264 7.81 8.00 2.40
C ALA A 264 7.02 6.74 2.06
N LEU A 265 6.09 6.85 1.11
CA LEU A 265 5.31 5.72 0.63
C LEU A 265 5.82 5.31 -0.76
N PHE A 266 6.40 4.11 -0.84
CA PHE A 266 7.06 3.60 -2.04
C PHE A 266 6.18 2.65 -2.83
N ASP A 267 6.38 2.59 -4.14
CA ASP A 267 5.79 1.58 -5.02
C ASP A 267 6.80 0.44 -5.19
N HIS A 268 6.39 -0.70 -5.75
CA HIS A 268 7.25 -1.83 -6.09
C HIS A 268 7.94 -2.56 -4.93
N GLU A 269 7.43 -2.49 -3.70
CA GLU A 269 8.00 -3.29 -2.60
C GLU A 269 7.87 -4.79 -2.90
N GLU A 270 6.70 -5.21 -3.37
CA GLU A 270 6.32 -6.61 -3.60
C GLU A 270 7.12 -7.31 -4.70
N VAL A 271 7.92 -6.53 -5.45
CA VAL A 271 8.79 -6.98 -6.53
C VAL A 271 10.26 -6.61 -6.28
N GLY A 272 10.62 -6.24 -5.05
CA GLY A 272 12.00 -6.05 -4.60
C GLY A 272 12.49 -4.61 -4.53
N SER A 273 11.62 -3.61 -4.67
CA SER A 273 11.91 -2.16 -4.53
C SER A 273 12.90 -1.55 -5.52
N THR A 274 13.48 -2.32 -6.45
CA THR A 274 14.51 -1.85 -7.39
C THR A 274 13.90 -1.09 -8.58
N SER A 275 13.41 0.11 -8.33
CA SER A 275 12.89 1.01 -9.36
C SER A 275 13.14 2.47 -9.00
N ALA A 276 12.93 3.40 -9.93
CA ALA A 276 13.09 4.83 -9.67
C ALA A 276 12.14 5.39 -8.58
N VAL A 277 11.05 4.69 -8.30
CA VAL A 277 10.01 5.06 -7.32
C VAL A 277 9.93 4.11 -6.13
N GLY A 278 10.68 3.01 -6.15
CA GLY A 278 10.76 2.08 -5.03
C GLY A 278 11.76 2.51 -3.96
N ALA A 279 11.79 1.80 -2.84
CA ALA A 279 12.60 2.16 -1.68
C ALA A 279 14.13 2.12 -1.95
N ALA A 280 14.57 1.31 -2.93
CA ALA A 280 15.97 1.30 -3.39
C ALA A 280 16.28 2.37 -4.44
N GLY A 281 15.27 3.14 -4.85
CA GLY A 281 15.40 4.25 -5.79
C GLY A 281 15.83 5.57 -5.12
N PRO A 282 16.15 6.59 -5.93
CA PRO A 282 16.71 7.84 -5.41
C PRO A 282 15.65 8.82 -4.89
N LEU A 283 14.35 8.47 -4.99
CA LEU A 283 13.25 9.40 -4.75
C LEU A 283 13.31 10.04 -3.36
N LEU A 284 13.53 9.24 -2.31
CA LEU A 284 13.62 9.74 -0.94
C LEU A 284 14.87 10.62 -0.76
N GLU A 285 16.06 10.12 -1.14
CA GLU A 285 17.32 10.85 -0.99
C GLU A 285 17.25 12.22 -1.68
N HIS A 286 16.81 12.26 -2.94
CA HIS A 286 16.69 13.50 -3.70
C HIS A 286 15.69 14.48 -3.07
N THR A 287 14.61 13.97 -2.49
CA THR A 287 13.61 14.82 -1.83
C THR A 287 14.16 15.42 -0.55
N LEU A 288 14.78 14.60 0.31
CA LEU A 288 15.36 15.06 1.57
C LEU A 288 16.48 16.08 1.33
N GLU A 289 17.32 15.87 0.33
CA GLU A 289 18.36 16.83 -0.05
C GLU A 289 17.77 18.16 -0.54
N ARG A 290 16.73 18.13 -1.38
CA ARG A 290 16.05 19.34 -1.83
C ARG A 290 15.41 20.11 -0.67
N VAL A 291 14.76 19.40 0.26
CA VAL A 291 14.18 19.98 1.47
C VAL A 291 15.26 20.59 2.37
N ALA A 292 16.37 19.87 2.59
CA ALA A 292 17.51 20.37 3.36
C ALA A 292 18.12 21.63 2.71
N GLY A 293 18.37 21.58 1.41
CA GLY A 293 18.94 22.70 0.65
C GLY A 293 18.03 23.92 0.65
N ALA A 294 16.72 23.75 0.51
CA ALA A 294 15.75 24.83 0.65
C ALA A 294 15.76 25.43 2.07
N GLY A 295 15.97 24.59 3.10
CA GLY A 295 16.20 25.01 4.49
C GLY A 295 17.58 25.64 4.77
N GLY A 296 18.40 25.86 3.74
CA GLY A 296 19.71 26.51 3.85
C GLY A 296 20.85 25.60 4.32
N LEU A 297 20.67 24.28 4.32
CA LEU A 297 21.74 23.33 4.63
C LEU A 297 22.66 23.13 3.41
N SER A 298 23.97 23.02 3.67
CA SER A 298 24.91 22.48 2.68
C SER A 298 24.78 20.95 2.57
N ARG A 299 25.39 20.33 1.55
CA ARG A 299 25.46 18.86 1.45
C ARG A 299 26.10 18.23 2.69
N ILE A 300 27.10 18.89 3.29
CA ILE A 300 27.78 18.38 4.48
C ILE A 300 26.82 18.41 5.68
N ASP A 301 26.09 19.51 5.87
CA ASP A 301 25.08 19.62 6.95
C ASP A 301 23.96 18.59 6.75
N TYR A 302 23.53 18.35 5.51
CA TYR A 302 22.55 17.32 5.18
C TYR A 302 23.03 15.92 5.57
N LEU A 303 24.26 15.55 5.24
CA LEU A 303 24.83 14.25 5.61
C LEU A 303 24.97 14.10 7.13
N GLN A 304 25.30 15.18 7.84
CA GLN A 304 25.29 15.19 9.30
C GLN A 304 23.86 14.98 9.84
N ALA A 305 22.86 15.67 9.28
CA ALA A 305 21.47 15.50 9.67
C ALA A 305 20.96 14.07 9.43
N LEU A 306 21.35 13.43 8.32
CA LEU A 306 21.04 12.02 8.06
C LEU A 306 21.60 11.09 9.14
N SER A 307 22.81 11.33 9.63
CA SER A 307 23.39 10.50 10.72
C SER A 307 22.62 10.58 12.05
N GLN A 308 21.87 11.67 12.25
CA GLN A 308 21.02 11.90 13.42
C GLN A 308 19.55 11.55 13.18
N SER A 309 19.23 11.08 11.96
CA SER A 309 17.87 10.77 11.54
C SER A 309 17.47 9.37 11.97
N SER A 310 16.15 9.13 12.00
CA SER A 310 15.57 7.82 12.28
C SER A 310 14.52 7.49 11.23
N CYS A 311 14.38 6.21 10.91
CA CYS A 311 13.38 5.70 9.99
C CYS A 311 12.62 4.55 10.64
N VAL A 312 11.31 4.71 10.79
CA VAL A 312 10.39 3.62 11.14
C VAL A 312 9.90 3.02 9.84
N SER A 313 10.34 1.80 9.54
CA SER A 313 9.75 0.98 8.47
C SER A 313 8.46 0.37 9.00
N ALA A 314 7.34 0.88 8.54
CA ALA A 314 6.00 0.43 8.91
C ALA A 314 5.50 -0.55 7.85
N ASP A 315 5.42 -1.80 8.24
CA ASP A 315 4.96 -2.88 7.40
C ASP A 315 4.28 -3.98 8.21
N ASN A 316 3.44 -4.74 7.54
CA ASN A 316 2.47 -5.63 8.13
C ASN A 316 3.12 -6.86 8.78
N SER A 317 2.80 -7.13 10.06
CA SER A 317 3.24 -8.28 10.84
C SER A 317 2.30 -9.49 10.74
N HIS A 318 2.81 -10.68 11.04
CA HIS A 318 2.04 -11.92 11.03
C HIS A 318 1.48 -12.22 12.41
N ALA A 319 0.19 -11.95 12.62
CA ALA A 319 -0.49 -12.41 13.82
C ALA A 319 -0.58 -13.95 13.87
N VAL A 320 -0.56 -14.53 15.07
CA VAL A 320 -0.72 -15.97 15.29
C VAL A 320 -1.99 -16.46 14.60
N HIS A 321 -1.83 -17.41 13.69
CA HIS A 321 -2.95 -18.00 12.99
C HIS A 321 -3.61 -19.07 13.87
N HIS A 322 -4.87 -18.91 14.25
CA HIS A 322 -5.57 -19.84 15.15
C HIS A 322 -5.61 -21.30 14.65
N ASN A 323 -5.66 -21.53 13.32
CA ASN A 323 -5.56 -22.89 12.74
C ASN A 323 -4.13 -23.39 12.49
N TYR A 324 -3.11 -22.54 12.61
CA TYR A 324 -1.71 -22.89 12.36
C TYR A 324 -0.77 -22.25 13.42
N PRO A 325 -1.06 -22.42 14.73
CA PRO A 325 -0.26 -21.77 15.77
C PRO A 325 1.20 -22.23 15.78
N GLU A 326 1.49 -23.43 15.25
CA GLU A 326 2.82 -24.01 15.14
C GLU A 326 3.75 -23.29 14.17
N ARG A 327 3.25 -22.31 13.41
CA ARG A 327 4.03 -21.48 12.49
C ARG A 327 4.72 -20.29 13.16
N HIS A 328 4.43 -20.04 14.43
CA HIS A 328 5.04 -18.98 15.23
C HIS A 328 5.94 -19.55 16.32
N ASP A 329 6.99 -18.82 16.66
CA ASP A 329 7.70 -19.03 17.91
C ASP A 329 6.77 -18.65 19.08
N HIS A 330 6.65 -19.55 20.06
CA HIS A 330 5.81 -19.36 21.25
C HIS A 330 6.09 -18.07 22.02
N ALA A 331 7.34 -17.60 22.07
CA ALA A 331 7.72 -16.38 22.76
C ALA A 331 7.55 -15.11 21.92
N HIS A 332 7.33 -15.26 20.61
CA HIS A 332 7.38 -14.18 19.62
C HIS A 332 6.19 -14.29 18.67
N ALA A 333 5.00 -14.23 19.27
CA ALA A 333 3.74 -14.59 18.64
C ALA A 333 2.78 -13.37 18.71
N PRO A 334 2.81 -12.46 17.72
CA PRO A 334 1.93 -11.30 17.72
C PRO A 334 0.46 -11.71 17.80
N ILE A 335 -0.28 -11.17 18.77
CA ILE A 335 -1.70 -11.49 18.95
C ILE A 335 -2.54 -10.36 18.38
N VAL A 336 -3.57 -10.73 17.61
CA VAL A 336 -4.56 -9.76 17.11
C VAL A 336 -5.10 -8.96 18.28
N ASN A 337 -5.24 -7.66 18.10
CA ASN A 337 -5.68 -6.78 19.15
C ASN A 337 -4.72 -6.67 20.37
N GLN A 338 -3.39 -6.83 20.18
CA GLN A 338 -2.39 -6.55 21.23
C GLN A 338 -1.35 -5.44 20.90
N GLY A 339 -1.50 -4.74 19.77
CA GLY A 339 -0.71 -3.55 19.42
C GLY A 339 0.25 -3.81 18.25
N PRO A 340 1.05 -2.80 17.86
CA PRO A 340 2.05 -2.96 16.81
C PRO A 340 3.12 -3.98 17.23
N ALA A 341 3.54 -4.82 16.29
CA ALA A 341 4.66 -5.74 16.50
C ALA A 341 5.99 -5.06 16.19
N LEU A 342 7.01 -5.34 16.99
CA LEU A 342 8.39 -4.96 16.67
C LEU A 342 9.09 -6.17 16.05
N LYS A 343 9.44 -6.04 14.77
CA LYS A 343 10.07 -7.13 14.00
C LYS A 343 11.58 -7.11 14.16
N LEU A 344 12.18 -8.23 14.55
CA LEU A 344 13.61 -8.42 14.73
C LEU A 344 14.10 -9.58 13.87
N ASN A 345 15.24 -9.40 13.19
CA ASN A 345 15.87 -10.49 12.45
C ASN A 345 17.39 -10.29 12.38
N SER A 346 18.15 -11.25 12.92
CA SER A 346 19.62 -11.15 12.93
C SER A 346 20.24 -11.15 11.54
N ASN A 347 19.58 -11.73 10.53
CA ASN A 347 20.01 -11.70 9.13
C ASN A 347 19.69 -10.36 8.43
N GLN A 348 19.25 -9.34 9.17
CA GLN A 348 18.90 -8.02 8.66
C GLN A 348 17.75 -8.04 7.64
N ARG A 349 16.85 -9.03 7.71
CA ARG A 349 15.56 -8.97 7.00
C ARG A 349 14.68 -7.82 7.53
N TYR A 350 14.89 -7.44 8.79
CA TYR A 350 14.38 -6.24 9.40
C TYR A 350 15.53 -5.39 9.93
N ALA A 351 15.44 -4.07 9.76
CA ALA A 351 16.51 -3.14 10.13
C ALA A 351 16.57 -2.81 11.64
N THR A 352 15.65 -3.36 12.44
CA THR A 352 15.57 -3.10 13.88
C THR A 352 16.85 -3.56 14.59
N ARG A 353 17.51 -2.64 15.31
CA ARG A 353 18.70 -2.90 16.12
C ARG A 353 18.46 -2.53 17.58
N LEU A 354 18.91 -3.40 18.49
CA LEU A 354 18.93 -3.13 19.93
C LEU A 354 19.99 -2.04 20.21
N GLY A 355 19.60 -0.95 20.87
CA GLY A 355 20.40 0.28 21.01
C GLY A 355 19.76 1.45 20.27
N GLU A 356 20.24 1.76 19.06
CA GLU A 356 19.80 2.93 18.27
C GLU A 356 18.35 2.86 17.74
N GLY A 357 17.76 1.66 17.60
CA GLY A 357 16.40 1.49 17.07
C GLY A 357 15.29 1.49 18.13
N LEU A 358 15.60 1.13 19.38
CA LEU A 358 14.62 1.08 20.47
C LEU A 358 14.35 2.46 21.07
N ASP A 359 15.32 3.38 21.05
CA ASP A 359 15.14 4.73 21.57
C ASP A 359 14.03 5.49 20.81
N ALA A 360 13.92 5.31 19.50
CA ALA A 360 12.87 5.92 18.68
C ALA A 360 11.46 5.38 19.02
N PHE A 361 11.34 4.09 19.35
CA PHE A 361 10.06 3.45 19.71
C PHE A 361 9.70 3.67 21.20
N ALA A 362 10.68 3.60 22.10
CA ALA A 362 10.52 3.82 23.53
C ALA A 362 10.21 5.29 23.86
N MET A 363 10.79 6.26 23.15
CA MET A 363 10.49 7.68 23.32
C MET A 363 9.05 8.09 22.96
N THR A 364 8.31 7.25 22.23
CA THR A 364 6.89 7.50 21.92
C THR A 364 5.94 6.92 22.97
N HIS A 365 6.47 6.23 23.99
CA HIS A 365 5.69 5.48 24.96
C HIS A 365 6.30 5.59 26.37
N GLU A 366 6.01 6.69 27.09
CA GLU A 366 6.48 6.94 28.47
C GLU A 366 6.01 5.92 29.53
N ASN A 367 5.21 4.90 29.18
CA ASN A 367 4.75 3.85 30.09
C ASN A 367 4.80 2.46 29.41
N LEU A 368 5.96 1.81 29.40
CA LEU A 368 6.10 0.40 29.03
C LEU A 368 6.50 -0.42 30.26
N ASP A 369 5.50 -0.76 31.09
CA ASP A 369 5.64 -1.76 32.18
C ASP A 369 5.53 -3.21 31.69
N THR A 370 5.47 -3.44 30.37
CA THR A 370 5.35 -4.78 29.77
C THR A 370 6.26 -4.93 28.56
N GLN A 371 6.89 -6.11 28.44
CA GLN A 371 7.70 -6.50 27.29
C GLN A 371 6.94 -6.26 25.97
N LEU A 372 7.60 -5.60 25.01
CA LEU A 372 7.03 -5.35 23.69
C LEU A 372 6.77 -6.69 22.97
N PRO A 373 5.66 -6.83 22.23
CA PRO A 373 5.45 -8.01 21.39
C PRO A 373 6.49 -7.99 20.27
N LEU A 374 7.47 -8.89 20.38
CA LEU A 374 8.52 -9.09 19.39
C LEU A 374 8.08 -10.15 18.39
N GLU A 375 8.36 -9.92 17.11
CA GLU A 375 8.23 -10.93 16.04
C GLU A 375 9.64 -11.26 15.52
N PHE A 376 9.94 -12.55 15.39
CA PHE A 376 11.18 -13.04 14.79
C PHE A 376 10.86 -13.88 13.55
N ASP A 377 11.60 -13.63 12.47
CA ASP A 377 11.50 -14.36 11.19
C ASP A 377 12.74 -15.19 10.83
#